data_AF-A0A7K0V006-F1
#
_entry.id   AF-A0A7K0V006-F1
#
_cell.length_a   1.000
_cell.length_b   1.000
_cell.length_c   1.000
_cell.angle_alpha   90.00
_cell.angle_beta   90.00
_cell.angle_gamma   90.00
#
_symmetry.space_group_name_H-M   'P 1'
#
loop_
_entity.id
_entity.type
_entity.pdbx_description
1 polymer ?
#
loop_
_entity_poly.entity_id
_entity_poly.type
_entity_poly.pdbx_seq_one_letter_code
_entity_poly.pdbx_strand_id
1 'polypeptide(L)'
;MSRVPSTVPPEGAQIPPRHPKAPEPGTKIPSHFGHCFGCGELHPTGLHLVAHAGEGQDLTAVFTVTENHQGAPGLAHGGLL
;
A
#
# COMPACT_ATOMS: atom_id res chain seq x y z
N MET A 1 8.96 11.29 9.34
CA MET A 1 7.73 11.94 8.85
C MET A 1 6.60 11.54 9.80
N SER A 2 5.91 12.50 10.40
CA SER A 2 4.90 12.22 11.42
C SER A 2 3.74 11.44 10.78
N ARG A 3 3.37 10.28 11.33
CA ARG A 3 2.19 9.48 10.93
C ARG A 3 0.89 10.16 11.40
N VAL A 4 0.75 11.46 11.18
CA VAL A 4 -0.44 12.20 11.54
C VAL A 4 -1.20 12.46 10.24
N PRO A 5 -2.40 11.88 10.06
CA PRO A 5 -3.26 12.18 8.94
C PRO A 5 -3.41 13.70 8.78
N SER A 6 -3.28 14.21 7.55
CA SER A 6 -3.41 15.65 7.26
C SER A 6 -4.81 16.22 7.59
N THR A 7 -5.77 15.35 7.92
CA THR A 7 -7.13 15.73 8.29
C THR A 7 -7.53 14.99 9.56
N VAL A 8 -8.12 15.72 10.50
CA VAL A 8 -8.76 15.16 11.69
C VAL A 8 -10.23 14.94 11.35
N PRO A 9 -10.77 13.72 11.51
CA PRO A 9 -12.19 13.49 11.26
C PRO A 9 -13.04 14.29 12.26
N PRO A 10 -14.27 14.70 11.90
CA PRO A 10 -15.18 15.39 12.82
C PRO A 10 -15.42 14.61 14.11
N GLU A 11 -15.76 15.32 15.18
CA GLU A 11 -16.14 14.69 16.44
C GLU A 11 -17.30 13.71 16.22
N GLY A 12 -17.18 12.51 16.79
CA GLY A 12 -18.17 11.44 16.65
C GLY A 12 -18.06 10.60 15.36
N ALA A 13 -17.11 10.88 14.47
CA ALA A 13 -16.85 10.03 13.31
C ALA A 13 -16.44 8.61 13.74
N GLN A 14 -17.12 7.61 13.18
CA GLN A 14 -16.85 6.20 13.44
C GLN A 14 -16.21 5.55 12.22
N ILE A 15 -15.28 4.62 12.46
CA ILE A 15 -14.74 3.76 11.41
C ILE A 15 -15.85 2.78 11.00
N PRO A 16 -16.18 2.65 9.70
CA PRO A 16 -17.21 1.73 9.25
C PRO A 16 -16.79 0.27 9.50
N PRO A 17 -17.76 -0.64 9.73
CA PRO A 17 -17.45 -2.06 9.84
C PRO A 17 -16.91 -2.59 8.51
N ARG A 18 -16.02 -3.59 8.60
CA ARG A 18 -15.48 -4.28 7.42
C ARG A 18 -16.61 -4.90 6.59
N HIS A 19 -16.52 -4.73 5.27
CA HIS A 19 -17.50 -5.31 4.35
C HIS A 19 -17.40 -6.84 4.34
N PRO A 20 -18.51 -7.61 4.30
CA PRO A 20 -18.48 -9.09 4.34
C PRO A 20 -17.75 -9.78 3.18
N LYS A 21 -17.44 -9.04 2.10
CA LYS A 21 -16.65 -9.52 0.95
C LYS A 21 -15.21 -8.99 0.94
N ALA A 22 -14.82 -8.22 1.96
CA ALA A 22 -13.44 -7.78 2.07
C ALA A 22 -12.54 -8.97 2.45
N PRO A 23 -11.26 -8.96 2.07
CA PRO A 23 -10.32 -9.99 2.53
C PRO A 23 -10.25 -10.05 4.05
N GLU A 24 -10.15 -11.26 4.60
CA GLU A 24 -9.94 -11.45 6.04
C GLU A 24 -8.58 -10.89 6.48
N PRO A 25 -8.43 -10.48 7.74
CA PRO A 25 -7.12 -10.12 8.29
C PRO A 25 -6.04 -11.18 8.00
N GLY A 26 -4.84 -10.73 7.68
CA GLY A 26 -3.71 -11.57 7.26
C GLY A 26 -3.76 -12.03 5.80
N THR A 27 -4.87 -11.82 5.07
CA THR A 27 -4.97 -12.23 3.66
C THR A 27 -4.14 -11.31 2.76
N LYS A 28 -3.38 -11.88 1.81
CA LYS A 28 -2.70 -11.12 0.74
C LYS A 28 -3.75 -10.44 -0.14
N ILE A 29 -3.63 -9.13 -0.33
CA ILE A 29 -4.47 -8.38 -1.24
C ILE A 29 -4.05 -8.72 -2.68
N PRO A 30 -4.97 -9.23 -3.52
CA PRO A 30 -4.62 -9.62 -4.88
C PRO A 30 -4.35 -8.39 -5.76
N SER A 31 -3.50 -8.60 -6.77
CA SER A 31 -3.39 -7.63 -7.86
C SER A 31 -4.64 -7.65 -8.72
N HIS A 32 -5.13 -6.46 -9.08
CA HIS A 32 -6.28 -6.31 -9.97
C HIS A 32 -5.86 -6.25 -11.45
N PHE A 33 -4.57 -6.02 -11.72
CA PHE A 33 -3.99 -5.98 -13.05
C PHE A 33 -2.54 -6.44 -13.02
N GLY A 34 -2.20 -7.45 -13.83
CA GLY A 34 -0.87 -8.07 -13.83
C GLY A 34 0.29 -7.09 -14.09
N HIS A 35 0.07 -6.03 -14.88
CA HIS A 35 1.06 -4.97 -15.10
C HIS A 35 0.73 -3.67 -14.35
N CYS A 36 0.03 -3.73 -13.22
CA CYS A 36 -0.06 -2.58 -12.33
C CYS A 36 1.34 -2.22 -11.83
N PHE A 37 1.74 -0.94 -11.94
CA PHE A 37 3.04 -0.48 -11.44
C PHE A 37 3.24 -0.79 -9.95
N GLY A 38 2.18 -0.73 -9.15
CA GLY A 38 2.22 -1.02 -7.72
C GLY A 38 2.33 -2.51 -7.41
N CYS A 39 1.23 -3.24 -7.59
CA CYS A 39 1.10 -4.63 -7.13
C CYS A 39 1.15 -5.69 -8.25
N GLY A 40 1.37 -5.28 -9.50
CA GLY A 40 1.38 -6.19 -10.65
C GLY A 40 2.67 -7.01 -10.73
N GLU A 41 2.58 -8.32 -10.54
CA GLU A 41 3.72 -9.24 -10.60
C GLU A 41 4.38 -9.33 -11.99
N LEU A 42 3.69 -8.90 -13.05
CA LEU A 42 4.19 -8.93 -14.42
C LEU A 42 4.77 -7.58 -14.88
N HIS A 43 4.68 -6.52 -14.09
CA HIS A 43 5.27 -5.24 -14.47
C HIS A 43 6.81 -5.32 -14.39
N PRO A 44 7.58 -5.14 -15.48
CA PRO A 44 9.02 -5.43 -15.48
C PRO A 44 9.83 -4.59 -14.47
N THR A 45 9.38 -3.37 -14.22
CA THR A 45 10.06 -2.40 -13.33
C THR A 45 9.12 -1.86 -12.25
N GLY A 46 8.10 -2.65 -11.88
CA GLY A 46 7.10 -2.23 -10.90
C GLY A 46 7.62 -2.36 -9.47
N LEU A 47 6.84 -1.86 -8.51
CA LEU A 47 7.15 -1.99 -7.09
C LEU A 47 6.99 -3.43 -6.60
N HIS A 48 6.16 -4.24 -7.27
CA HIS A 48 5.79 -5.59 -6.85
C HIS A 48 5.35 -5.64 -5.38
N LEU A 49 4.61 -4.62 -4.95
CA LEU A 49 4.21 -4.47 -3.56
C LEU A 49 3.30 -5.63 -3.13
N VAL A 50 3.63 -6.21 -1.98
CA VAL A 50 2.84 -7.27 -1.37
C VAL A 50 2.16 -6.69 -0.14
N ALA A 51 0.84 -6.52 -0.23
CA ALA A 51 0.00 -6.00 0.85
C ALA A 51 -0.80 -7.13 1.52
N HIS A 52 -0.95 -7.05 2.83
CA HIS A 52 -1.83 -7.91 3.62
C HIS A 52 -2.84 -7.06 4.39
N ALA A 53 -4.09 -7.51 4.44
CA ALA A 53 -5.12 -6.87 5.27
C ALA A 53 -4.73 -6.96 6.75
N GLY A 54 -4.86 -5.86 7.50
CA GLY A 54 -4.72 -5.92 8.96
C GLY A 54 -6.06 -6.22 9.65
N GLU A 55 -6.03 -6.27 10.98
CA GLU A 55 -7.20 -6.52 11.83
C GLU A 55 -8.22 -5.37 11.76
N GLY A 56 -7.73 -4.14 11.68
CA GLY A 56 -8.54 -2.93 11.62
C GLY A 56 -8.92 -2.53 10.20
N GLN A 57 -9.22 -1.25 9.99
CA GLN A 57 -9.42 -0.69 8.65
C GLN A 57 -8.07 -0.22 8.06
N ASP A 58 -7.11 -1.14 8.03
CA ASP A 58 -5.73 -0.88 7.64
C ASP A 58 -5.13 -2.05 6.82
N LEU A 59 -3.91 -1.82 6.33
CA LEU A 59 -3.11 -2.82 5.63
C LEU A 59 -1.63 -2.58 5.90
N THR A 60 -0.83 -3.63 5.76
CA THR A 60 0.63 -3.52 5.77
C THR A 60 1.16 -4.04 4.45
N ALA A 61 2.04 -3.26 3.81
CA ALA A 61 2.66 -3.63 2.55
C ALA A 61 4.19 -3.55 2.63
N VAL A 62 4.85 -4.45 1.90
CA VAL A 62 6.31 -4.48 1.75
C VAL A 62 6.63 -4.48 0.26
N PHE A 63 7.68 -3.76 -0.10
CA PHE A 63 8.26 -3.78 -1.44
C PHE A 63 9.77 -3.53 -1.36
N THR A 64 10.49 -3.91 -2.41
CA THR A 64 11.92 -3.70 -2.52
C THR A 64 12.20 -2.54 -3.47
N VAL A 65 12.86 -1.50 -2.98
CA VAL A 65 13.37 -0.42 -3.82
C VAL A 65 14.51 -0.97 -4.67
N THR A 66 14.50 -0.69 -5.97
CA THR A 66 15.52 -1.13 -6.94
C THR A 66 16.12 0.08 -7.65
N GLU A 67 17.08 -0.13 -8.55
CA GLU A 67 17.65 0.94 -9.39
C GLU A 67 16.60 1.65 -10.25
N ASN A 68 15.53 0.94 -10.66
CA ASN A 68 14.41 1.51 -11.40
C ASN A 68 13.54 2.46 -10.57
N HIS A 69 13.74 2.49 -9.25
CA HIS A 69 12.95 3.25 -8.27
C HIS A 69 13.75 4.45 -7.73
N GLN A 70 14.85 4.80 -8.38
CA GLN A 70 15.81 5.80 -7.91
C GLN A 70 15.39 7.23 -8.27
N GLY A 71 15.60 8.17 -7.34
CA GLY A 71 15.46 9.60 -7.61
C GLY A 71 16.80 10.31 -7.70
N ALA A 72 17.51 10.35 -6.57
CA ALA A 72 18.90 10.80 -6.52
C ALA A 72 19.85 9.59 -6.43
N PRO A 73 21.14 9.75 -6.78
CA PRO A 73 22.14 8.68 -6.70
C PRO A 73 22.07 7.87 -5.39
N GLY A 74 21.66 6.60 -5.50
CA GLY A 74 21.55 5.66 -4.37
C GLY A 74 20.35 5.86 -3.44
N LEU A 75 19.39 6.72 -3.78
CA LEU A 75 18.22 7.03 -2.97
C LEU A 75 16.91 6.73 -3.70
N ALA A 76 15.92 6.21 -2.96
CA ALA A 76 14.56 6.04 -3.45
C ALA A 76 13.98 7.39 -3.94
N HIS A 77 13.25 7.37 -5.05
CA HIS A 77 12.56 8.56 -5.55
C HIS A 77 11.48 9.02 -4.57
N GLY A 78 11.42 10.33 -4.29
CA GLY A 78 10.50 10.87 -3.28
C GLY A 78 9.02 10.59 -3.57
N GLY A 79 8.64 10.54 -4.84
CA GLY A 79 7.27 10.17 -5.28
C GLY A 79 6.87 8.70 -5.08
N LEU A 80 7.71 7.86 -4.46
CA LEU A 80 7.33 6.51 -4.04
C LEU A 80 6.70 6.45 -2.65
N LEU A 81 6.87 7.52 -1.85
CA LEU A 81 6.50 7.62 -0.43
C LEU A 81 5.48 8.76 -0.23
#